data_AF-A0A101J9Z3-F1
#
_entry.id   AF-A0A101J9Z3-F1
#
_cell.length_a   1.000
_cell.length_b   1.000
_cell.length_c   1.000
_cell.angle_alpha   90.00
_cell.angle_beta   90.00
_cell.angle_gamma   90.00
#
_symmetry.space_group_name_H-M   'P 1'
#
loop_
_entity.id
_entity.type
_entity.pdbx_description
1 polymer ?
#
loop_
_entity_poly.entity_id
_entity_poly.type
_entity_poly.pdbx_seq_one_letter_code
_entity_poly.pdbx_strand_id
1 'polypeptide(L)'
;MGEAVELQAGGRTVRLSNPGKIFFPERGFTKLDLARYYVAVGPGILRALRNRPTTLERYPDGVTGEWFFQKRAPKNMPDWIPTAHITFPSGRSADEMCPTEEAAVLWAAQYGTLTFHPWPVRRDDVDRPDELRIDLDPQPGTDFDDAVRAAHELRAVLDEFGGLRGWPKTSGGRGLHVFVPIEPRWTFTQVRRAAIAVGREMERRMPEQVTIKWWKEERGERIFIDYNQTARDRTIASAYSVRPRPHAPVSAPLRWEEVGEAHPHDFDIATMPARFAELGDVHADMDDHRYSLDALLELANKDERDHGLGDLPYPPEYPKMPGEPKRVQPSRARRADPGPPDEAAGS
;
A
#
# COMPACT_ATOMS: atom_id res chain seq x y z
N MET A 1 -10.43 -15.59 30.36
CA MET A 1 -11.13 -15.50 29.07
C MET A 1 -12.51 -14.94 29.34
N GLY A 2 -12.88 -13.81 28.74
CA GLY A 2 -14.21 -13.22 28.88
C GLY A 2 -15.23 -13.90 27.99
N GLU A 3 -16.51 -13.75 28.33
CA GLU A 3 -17.64 -14.19 27.50
C GLU A 3 -17.56 -13.56 26.09
N ALA A 4 -18.07 -14.26 25.08
CA ALA A 4 -18.14 -13.71 23.73
C ALA A 4 -19.12 -12.53 23.71
N VAL A 5 -18.84 -11.52 22.89
CA VAL A 5 -19.73 -10.37 22.69
C VAL A 5 -20.23 -10.33 21.26
N GLU A 6 -21.40 -9.74 21.06
CA GLU A 6 -22.00 -9.53 19.74
C GLU A 6 -21.88 -8.06 19.34
N LEU A 7 -21.43 -7.81 18.11
CA LEU A 7 -21.24 -6.47 17.57
C LEU A 7 -22.02 -6.33 16.26
N GLN A 8 -22.61 -5.16 16.04
CA GLN A 8 -23.34 -4.82 14.81
C GLN A 8 -22.40 -4.13 13.81
N ALA A 9 -22.46 -4.55 12.55
CA ALA A 9 -21.77 -3.88 11.44
C ALA A 9 -22.57 -4.09 10.15
N GLY A 10 -22.87 -3.02 9.39
CA GLY A 10 -23.61 -3.12 8.13
C GLY A 10 -24.92 -3.92 8.18
N GLY A 11 -25.65 -3.89 9.31
CA GLY A 11 -26.90 -4.64 9.48
C GLY A 11 -26.74 -6.12 9.85
N ARG A 12 -25.52 -6.59 10.16
CA ARG A 12 -25.27 -7.96 10.65
C ARG A 12 -24.71 -7.97 12.06
N THR A 13 -25.11 -8.98 12.81
CA THR A 13 -24.49 -9.36 14.09
C THR A 13 -23.27 -10.24 13.84
N VAL A 14 -22.11 -9.87 14.35
CA VAL A 14 -20.88 -10.66 14.32
C VAL A 14 -20.44 -10.99 15.76
N ARG A 15 -20.24 -12.28 16.03
CA ARG A 15 -19.75 -12.76 17.33
C ARG A 15 -18.23 -12.57 17.46
N LEU A 16 -17.81 -11.86 18.49
CA LEU A 16 -16.41 -11.67 18.87
C LEU A 16 -16.06 -12.54 20.09
N SER A 17 -15.14 -13.49 19.92
CA SER A 17 -14.62 -14.31 21.01
C SER A 17 -13.32 -13.73 21.59
N ASN A 18 -13.05 -14.02 22.86
CA ASN A 18 -11.89 -13.52 23.60
C ASN A 18 -11.75 -11.99 23.53
N PRO A 19 -12.82 -11.21 23.83
CA PRO A 19 -12.79 -9.76 23.68
C PRO A 19 -11.66 -9.09 24.48
N GLY A 20 -11.38 -9.57 25.69
CA GLY A 20 -10.33 -9.04 26.56
C GLY A 20 -8.91 -9.53 26.24
N LYS A 21 -8.67 -10.27 25.14
CA LYS A 21 -7.30 -10.66 24.75
C LYS A 21 -6.53 -9.39 24.35
N ILE A 22 -5.37 -9.18 24.95
CA ILE A 22 -4.50 -8.03 24.64
C ILE A 22 -3.85 -8.25 23.28
N PHE A 23 -4.05 -7.30 22.37
CA PHE A 23 -3.46 -7.30 21.03
C PHE A 23 -2.27 -6.35 20.93
N PHE A 24 -2.29 -5.24 21.68
CA PHE A 24 -1.21 -4.26 21.72
C PHE A 24 -0.80 -3.99 23.17
N PRO A 25 0.20 -4.71 23.71
CA PRO A 25 0.56 -4.63 25.12
C PRO A 25 0.99 -3.24 25.60
N GLU A 26 1.71 -2.47 24.78
CA GLU A 26 2.22 -1.15 25.15
C GLU A 26 1.11 -0.16 25.52
N ARG A 27 0.00 -0.19 24.78
CA ARG A 27 -1.18 0.65 25.02
C ARG A 27 -2.31 -0.06 25.76
N GLY A 28 -2.15 -1.36 26.02
CA GLY A 28 -3.18 -2.21 26.63
C GLY A 28 -4.40 -2.48 25.74
N PHE A 29 -4.34 -2.19 24.43
CA PHE A 29 -5.49 -2.38 23.56
C PHE A 29 -5.83 -3.86 23.38
N THR A 30 -7.12 -4.16 23.52
CA THR A 30 -7.68 -5.49 23.42
C THR A 30 -8.20 -5.78 22.01
N LYS A 31 -8.53 -7.05 21.78
CA LYS A 31 -9.25 -7.49 20.58
C LYS A 31 -10.61 -6.78 20.43
N LEU A 32 -11.29 -6.48 21.54
CA LEU A 32 -12.53 -5.71 21.53
C LEU A 32 -12.32 -4.27 21.08
N ASP A 33 -11.21 -3.63 21.48
CA ASP A 33 -10.90 -2.26 21.06
C ASP A 33 -10.64 -2.20 19.56
N LEU A 34 -9.89 -3.18 19.01
CA LEU A 34 -9.72 -3.34 17.56
C LEU A 34 -11.06 -3.52 16.84
N ALA A 35 -11.93 -4.39 17.36
CA ALA A 35 -13.23 -4.66 16.75
C ALA A 35 -14.12 -3.40 16.75
N ARG A 36 -14.16 -2.67 17.86
CA ARG A 36 -14.89 -1.39 17.98
C ARG A 36 -14.33 -0.31 17.06
N TYR A 37 -13.01 -0.24 16.92
CA TYR A 37 -12.37 0.64 15.96
C TYR A 37 -12.88 0.38 14.54
N TYR A 38 -12.89 -0.89 14.09
CA TYR A 38 -13.37 -1.22 12.76
C TYR A 38 -14.87 -1.00 12.56
N VAL A 39 -15.68 -1.14 13.60
CA VAL A 39 -17.10 -0.73 13.55
C VAL A 39 -17.19 0.80 13.37
N ALA A 40 -16.40 1.57 14.11
CA ALA A 40 -16.45 3.04 14.07
C ALA A 40 -16.06 3.61 12.69
N VAL A 41 -15.06 3.03 12.02
CA VAL A 41 -14.62 3.46 10.67
C VAL A 41 -15.23 2.63 9.53
N GLY A 42 -16.25 1.82 9.84
CA GLY A 42 -16.85 0.80 8.96
C GLY A 42 -17.08 1.27 7.52
N PRO A 43 -17.79 2.40 7.30
CA PRO A 43 -18.02 2.91 5.94
C PRO A 43 -16.74 3.23 5.18
N GLY A 44 -15.75 3.83 5.84
CA GLY A 44 -14.49 4.26 5.21
C GLY A 44 -13.55 3.09 4.88
N ILE A 45 -13.38 2.15 5.81
CA ILE A 45 -12.60 0.94 5.50
C ILE A 45 -13.30 0.09 4.43
N LEU A 46 -14.63 0.01 4.46
CA LEU A 46 -15.36 -0.72 3.44
C LEU A 46 -15.16 -0.08 2.06
N ARG A 47 -15.20 1.25 1.90
CA ARG A 47 -14.86 1.91 0.63
C ARG A 47 -13.51 1.41 0.09
N ALA A 48 -12.48 1.40 0.94
CA ALA A 48 -11.13 0.98 0.56
C ALA A 48 -11.02 -0.51 0.18
N LEU A 49 -11.97 -1.35 0.58
CA LEU A 49 -11.95 -2.80 0.36
C LEU A 49 -13.07 -3.28 -0.60
N ARG A 50 -14.02 -2.42 -0.95
CA ARG A 50 -15.28 -2.82 -1.59
C ARG A 50 -15.01 -3.48 -2.94
N ASN A 51 -15.46 -4.73 -3.06
CA ASN A 51 -15.28 -5.58 -4.24
C ASN A 51 -13.81 -5.82 -4.61
N ARG A 52 -12.86 -5.61 -3.68
CA ARG A 52 -11.43 -5.87 -3.90
C ARG A 52 -11.05 -7.21 -3.29
N PRO A 53 -10.45 -8.15 -4.05
CA PRO A 53 -9.73 -9.27 -3.44
C PRO A 53 -8.76 -8.71 -2.40
N THR A 54 -8.68 -9.32 -1.23
CA THR A 54 -7.96 -8.75 -0.08
C THR A 54 -7.18 -9.82 0.66
N THR A 55 -5.87 -9.61 0.74
CA THR A 55 -4.99 -10.39 1.60
C THR A 55 -5.10 -9.90 3.04
N LEU A 56 -5.25 -10.83 3.99
CA LEU A 56 -5.39 -10.52 5.41
C LEU A 56 -4.06 -10.72 6.14
N GLU A 57 -3.59 -9.73 6.90
CA GLU A 57 -2.44 -9.85 7.79
C GLU A 57 -2.93 -10.12 9.22
N ARG A 58 -2.69 -11.34 9.70
CA ARG A 58 -3.33 -11.87 10.91
C ARG A 58 -2.34 -12.04 12.06
N TYR A 59 -2.77 -11.58 13.23
CA TYR A 59 -2.10 -11.69 14.53
C TYR A 59 -3.08 -12.28 15.57
N PRO A 60 -3.32 -13.62 15.55
CA PRO A 60 -4.31 -14.25 16.43
C PRO A 60 -4.05 -14.06 17.93
N ASP A 61 -2.79 -13.83 18.29
CA ASP A 61 -2.29 -13.66 19.66
C ASP A 61 -1.72 -12.26 19.91
N GLY A 62 -2.07 -11.27 19.08
CA GLY A 62 -1.58 -9.89 19.19
C GLY A 62 -0.21 -9.68 18.57
N VAL A 63 0.28 -8.42 18.58
CA VAL A 63 1.48 -8.00 17.84
C VAL A 63 2.79 -8.61 18.32
N THR A 64 2.81 -9.23 19.50
CA THR A 64 3.96 -9.95 20.05
C THR A 64 3.93 -11.45 19.75
N GLY A 65 2.84 -11.95 19.18
CA GLY A 65 2.67 -13.37 18.84
C GLY A 65 3.07 -13.70 17.40
N GLU A 66 2.79 -14.94 17.00
CA GLU A 66 2.95 -15.36 15.61
C GLU A 66 1.96 -14.64 14.69
N TRP A 67 2.40 -14.43 13.44
CA TRP A 67 1.62 -13.75 12.44
C TRP A 67 1.79 -14.38 11.07
N PHE A 68 0.81 -14.16 10.20
CA PHE A 68 0.85 -14.67 8.82
C PHE A 68 -0.03 -13.86 7.88
N PHE A 69 0.34 -13.88 6.60
CA PHE A 69 -0.53 -13.45 5.50
C PHE A 69 -1.46 -14.58 5.08
N GLN A 70 -2.75 -14.27 4.98
CA GLN A 70 -3.77 -15.17 4.47
C GLN A 70 -4.35 -14.63 3.17
N LYS A 71 -3.89 -15.20 2.06
CA LYS A 71 -4.39 -14.90 0.71
C LYS A 71 -5.66 -15.68 0.40
N ARG A 72 -5.60 -17.01 0.54
CA ARG A 72 -6.74 -17.90 0.30
C ARG A 72 -7.83 -17.69 1.34
N ALA A 73 -9.07 -17.55 0.89
CA ALA A 73 -10.26 -17.46 1.72
C ALA A 73 -10.35 -18.67 2.68
N PRO A 74 -10.61 -18.44 3.99
CA PRO A 74 -10.76 -19.53 4.95
C PRO A 74 -11.94 -20.44 4.63
N LYS A 75 -11.80 -21.73 4.94
CA LYS A 75 -12.89 -22.72 4.78
C LYS A 75 -14.13 -22.39 5.62
N ASN A 76 -13.95 -21.70 6.74
CA ASN A 76 -15.01 -21.29 7.66
C ASN A 76 -15.53 -19.87 7.38
N MET A 77 -15.18 -19.28 6.24
CA MET A 77 -15.71 -17.98 5.84
C MET A 77 -17.21 -18.10 5.53
N PRO A 78 -18.05 -17.22 6.08
CA PRO A 78 -19.46 -17.19 5.77
C PRO A 78 -19.72 -16.99 4.28
N ASP A 79 -20.77 -17.61 3.78
CA ASP A 79 -21.24 -17.57 2.39
C ASP A 79 -21.59 -16.16 1.89
N TRP A 80 -22.02 -15.28 2.78
CA TRP A 80 -22.31 -13.88 2.46
C TRP A 80 -21.07 -13.02 2.20
N ILE A 81 -19.86 -13.49 2.54
CA ILE A 81 -18.61 -12.81 2.16
C ILE A 81 -18.17 -13.38 0.81
N PRO A 82 -18.26 -12.63 -0.30
CA PRO A 82 -17.85 -13.16 -1.59
C PRO A 82 -16.34 -13.31 -1.67
N THR A 83 -15.89 -14.06 -2.66
CA THR A 83 -14.49 -14.19 -3.02
C THR A 83 -14.23 -13.64 -4.42
N ALA A 84 -12.95 -13.44 -4.74
CA ALA A 84 -12.49 -13.16 -6.10
C ALA A 84 -11.33 -14.10 -6.45
N HIS A 85 -11.38 -14.69 -7.64
CA HIS A 85 -10.33 -15.58 -8.13
C HIS A 85 -9.12 -14.78 -8.62
N ILE A 86 -7.94 -15.05 -8.06
CA ILE A 86 -6.70 -14.36 -8.39
C ILE A 86 -5.65 -15.34 -8.87
N THR A 87 -4.98 -14.99 -9.96
CA THR A 87 -3.74 -15.65 -10.40
C THR A 87 -2.53 -14.84 -9.93
N PHE A 88 -1.59 -15.47 -9.24
CA PHE A 88 -0.36 -14.85 -8.79
C PHE A 88 0.69 -14.83 -9.92
N PRO A 89 1.76 -14.02 -9.81
CA PRO A 89 2.85 -14.00 -10.79
C PRO A 89 3.48 -15.38 -11.06
N SER A 90 3.43 -16.28 -10.07
CA SER A 90 3.92 -17.66 -10.18
C SER A 90 3.05 -18.58 -11.06
N GLY A 91 1.87 -18.13 -11.51
CA GLY A 91 0.87 -18.94 -12.20
C GLY A 91 -0.05 -19.74 -11.27
N ARG A 92 0.23 -19.78 -9.96
CA ARG A 92 -0.69 -20.32 -8.95
C ARG A 92 -1.92 -19.42 -8.82
N SER A 93 -3.04 -19.97 -8.35
CA SER A 93 -4.23 -19.19 -8.06
C SER A 93 -4.84 -19.46 -6.68
N ALA A 94 -5.63 -18.51 -6.19
CA ALA A 94 -6.44 -18.63 -5.00
C ALA A 94 -7.70 -17.76 -5.12
N ASP A 95 -8.76 -18.18 -4.45
CA ASP A 95 -9.89 -17.31 -4.17
C ASP A 95 -9.56 -16.52 -2.91
N GLU A 96 -9.51 -15.19 -3.00
CA GLU A 96 -9.28 -14.31 -1.86
C GLU A 96 -10.60 -13.73 -1.34
N MET A 97 -10.63 -13.38 -0.06
CA MET A 97 -11.77 -12.67 0.54
C MET A 97 -12.03 -11.36 -0.20
N CYS A 98 -13.29 -11.06 -0.51
CA CYS A 98 -13.69 -9.87 -1.26
C CYS A 98 -14.80 -9.12 -0.52
N PRO A 99 -14.47 -8.14 0.35
CA PRO A 99 -15.47 -7.46 1.18
C PRO A 99 -16.53 -6.68 0.36
N THR A 100 -17.80 -6.85 0.72
CA THR A 100 -18.96 -6.10 0.15
C THR A 100 -19.76 -5.34 1.21
N GLU A 101 -19.55 -5.66 2.48
CA GLU A 101 -20.24 -5.09 3.64
C GLU A 101 -19.32 -5.01 4.86
N GLU A 102 -19.61 -4.10 5.79
CA GLU A 102 -18.75 -3.78 6.94
C GLU A 102 -18.53 -4.99 7.85
N ALA A 103 -19.55 -5.85 7.96
CA ALA A 103 -19.49 -7.09 8.72
C ALA A 103 -18.35 -8.02 8.27
N ALA A 104 -17.94 -7.95 7.00
CA ALA A 104 -16.83 -8.75 6.48
C ALA A 104 -15.50 -8.35 7.14
N VAL A 105 -15.29 -7.04 7.35
CA VAL A 105 -14.11 -6.48 8.04
C VAL A 105 -14.11 -6.91 9.50
N LEU A 106 -15.26 -6.78 10.17
CA LEU A 106 -15.42 -7.19 11.57
C LEU A 106 -15.23 -8.71 11.75
N TRP A 107 -15.73 -9.52 10.82
CA TRP A 107 -15.49 -10.95 10.79
C TRP A 107 -13.99 -11.26 10.66
N ALA A 108 -13.28 -10.60 9.75
CA ALA A 108 -11.83 -10.78 9.61
C ALA A 108 -11.07 -10.35 10.87
N ALA A 109 -11.47 -9.27 11.53
CA ALA A 109 -10.91 -8.80 12.80
C ALA A 109 -11.14 -9.80 13.95
N GLN A 110 -12.30 -10.48 13.99
CA GLN A 110 -12.57 -11.60 14.91
C GLN A 110 -11.53 -12.73 14.75
N TYR A 111 -10.96 -12.91 13.56
CA TYR A 111 -9.89 -13.86 13.29
C TYR A 111 -8.47 -13.28 13.45
N GLY A 112 -8.35 -12.11 14.08
CA GLY A 112 -7.07 -11.47 14.37
C GLY A 112 -6.48 -10.68 13.20
N THR A 113 -7.26 -10.36 12.17
CA THR A 113 -6.78 -9.50 11.09
C THR A 113 -6.56 -8.09 11.62
N LEU A 114 -5.31 -7.63 11.56
CA LEU A 114 -4.94 -6.26 11.90
C LEU A 114 -4.90 -5.39 10.66
N THR A 115 -4.30 -5.85 9.57
CA THR A 115 -4.10 -5.06 8.35
C THR A 115 -4.74 -5.76 7.15
N PHE A 116 -5.46 -4.99 6.35
CA PHE A 116 -6.06 -5.44 5.10
C PHE A 116 -5.25 -4.92 3.93
N HIS A 117 -4.88 -5.81 3.01
CA HIS A 117 -4.08 -5.50 1.83
C HIS A 117 -4.91 -5.78 0.58
N PRO A 118 -5.79 -4.84 0.16
CA PRO A 118 -6.60 -5.01 -1.03
C PRO A 118 -5.75 -4.92 -2.29
N TRP A 119 -6.09 -5.72 -3.28
CA TRP A 119 -5.55 -5.58 -4.62
C TRP A 119 -6.01 -4.26 -5.27
N PRO A 120 -5.24 -3.67 -6.20
CA PRO A 120 -5.66 -2.45 -6.93
C PRO A 120 -6.66 -2.75 -8.05
N VAL A 121 -7.42 -3.84 -7.94
CA VAL A 121 -8.41 -4.31 -8.91
C VAL A 121 -9.73 -4.61 -8.20
N ARG A 122 -10.81 -4.77 -8.97
CA ARG A 122 -12.10 -5.24 -8.47
C ARG A 122 -12.39 -6.64 -8.99
N ARG A 123 -13.26 -7.38 -8.29
CA ARG A 123 -13.56 -8.79 -8.59
C ARG A 123 -14.09 -9.05 -10.01
N ASP A 124 -14.67 -8.04 -10.64
CA ASP A 124 -15.26 -8.15 -11.98
C ASP A 124 -14.18 -8.12 -13.09
N ASP A 125 -13.02 -7.52 -12.83
CA ASP A 125 -11.83 -7.56 -13.69
C ASP A 125 -10.56 -7.50 -12.83
N VAL A 126 -9.93 -8.66 -12.63
CA VAL A 126 -8.78 -8.84 -11.75
C VAL A 126 -7.42 -8.61 -12.42
N ASP A 127 -7.40 -8.26 -13.71
CA ASP A 127 -6.19 -8.04 -14.49
C ASP A 127 -5.99 -6.56 -14.89
N ARG A 128 -7.01 -5.72 -14.69
CA ARG A 128 -6.98 -4.28 -15.01
C ARG A 128 -7.15 -3.41 -13.75
N PRO A 129 -6.06 -2.85 -13.21
CA PRO A 129 -6.15 -2.00 -12.03
C PRO A 129 -7.01 -0.77 -12.25
N ASP A 130 -7.77 -0.40 -11.22
CA ASP A 130 -8.53 0.86 -11.14
C ASP A 130 -7.88 1.87 -10.18
N GLU A 131 -6.70 1.55 -9.65
CA GLU A 131 -5.88 2.45 -8.83
C GLU A 131 -4.40 2.40 -9.26
N LEU A 132 -3.83 3.57 -9.56
CA LEU A 132 -2.39 3.78 -9.50
C LEU A 132 -2.02 4.13 -8.05
N ARG A 133 -1.05 3.43 -7.48
CA ARG A 133 -0.63 3.60 -6.07
C ARG A 133 0.85 3.99 -6.03
N ILE A 134 1.13 5.19 -5.53
CA ILE A 134 2.49 5.70 -5.37
C ILE A 134 2.88 5.60 -3.90
N ASP A 135 4.01 4.96 -3.63
CA ASP A 135 4.57 4.72 -2.29
C ASP A 135 5.83 5.58 -2.12
N LEU A 136 5.77 6.55 -1.22
CA LEU A 136 6.89 7.41 -0.82
C LEU A 136 7.52 6.79 0.43
N ASP A 137 8.62 6.07 0.26
CA ASP A 137 9.29 5.30 1.32
C ASP A 137 10.60 5.99 1.79
N PRO A 138 10.61 6.59 3.00
CA PRO A 138 11.82 7.15 3.58
C PRO A 138 12.90 6.09 3.79
N GLN A 139 14.07 6.31 3.20
CA GLN A 139 15.27 5.49 3.42
C GLN A 139 15.99 5.93 4.70
N PRO A 140 16.95 5.14 5.23
CA PRO A 140 17.75 5.56 6.38
C PRO A 140 18.35 6.96 6.15
N GLY A 141 18.23 7.84 7.14
CA GLY A 141 18.61 9.26 7.04
C GLY A 141 17.48 10.21 6.66
N THR A 142 16.32 9.69 6.25
CA THR A 142 15.10 10.46 5.94
C THR A 142 13.91 10.03 6.79
N ASP A 143 12.89 10.88 6.88
CA ASP A 143 11.70 10.64 7.70
C ASP A 143 10.38 11.02 6.98
N PHE A 144 9.32 11.19 7.76
CA PHE A 144 8.00 11.51 7.23
C PHE A 144 7.94 12.93 6.64
N ASP A 145 8.70 13.88 7.17
CA ASP A 145 8.71 15.26 6.68
C ASP A 145 9.40 15.34 5.31
N ASP A 146 10.41 14.49 5.06
CA ASP A 146 10.94 14.25 3.72
C ASP A 146 9.87 13.71 2.76
N ALA A 147 9.05 12.75 3.21
CA ALA A 147 7.97 12.20 2.41
C ALA A 147 6.88 13.23 2.10
N VAL A 148 6.58 14.14 3.04
CA VAL A 148 5.66 15.28 2.84
C VAL A 148 6.18 16.21 1.74
N ARG A 149 7.47 16.58 1.77
CA ARG A 149 8.08 17.41 0.71
C ARG A 149 7.96 16.73 -0.66
N ALA A 150 8.26 15.44 -0.74
CA ALA A 150 8.07 14.66 -1.97
C ALA A 150 6.59 14.54 -2.36
N ALA A 151 5.64 14.48 -1.42
CA ALA A 151 4.22 14.38 -1.71
C ALA A 151 3.67 15.65 -2.38
N HIS A 152 4.15 16.84 -1.99
CA HIS A 152 3.76 18.09 -2.63
C HIS A 152 4.27 18.19 -4.07
N GLU A 153 5.51 17.80 -4.34
CA GLU A 153 6.01 17.74 -5.72
C GLU A 153 5.29 16.66 -6.53
N LEU A 154 4.99 15.51 -5.92
CA LEU A 154 4.19 14.46 -6.56
C LEU A 154 2.81 15.01 -6.97
N ARG A 155 2.17 15.84 -6.15
CA ARG A 155 0.91 16.49 -6.51
C ARG A 155 1.06 17.37 -7.76
N ALA A 156 2.16 18.12 -7.87
CA ALA A 156 2.45 18.95 -9.05
C ALA A 156 2.69 18.10 -10.31
N VAL A 157 3.46 17.01 -10.18
CA VAL A 157 3.68 16.05 -11.28
C VAL A 157 2.36 15.41 -11.73
N LEU A 158 1.51 14.99 -10.79
CA LEU A 158 0.21 14.39 -11.12
C LEU A 158 -0.72 15.39 -11.84
N ASP A 159 -0.75 16.65 -11.41
CA ASP A 159 -1.52 17.72 -12.05
C ASP A 159 -1.03 18.00 -13.48
N GLU A 160 0.30 18.11 -13.67
CA GLU A 160 0.91 18.36 -14.97
C GLU A 160 0.67 17.21 -15.97
N PHE A 161 0.79 15.96 -15.52
CA PHE A 161 0.67 14.79 -16.38
C PHE A 161 -0.73 14.19 -16.36
N GLY A 162 -1.70 14.97 -16.84
CA GLY A 162 -3.07 14.51 -17.09
C GLY A 162 -4.12 15.04 -16.11
N GLY A 163 -3.80 16.07 -15.31
CA GLY A 163 -4.71 16.64 -14.32
C GLY A 163 -5.12 15.60 -13.26
N LEU A 164 -4.21 14.68 -12.93
CA LEU A 164 -4.50 13.56 -12.06
C LEU A 164 -4.63 14.06 -10.62
N ARG A 165 -5.74 13.73 -9.96
CA ARG A 165 -5.88 13.97 -8.53
C ARG A 165 -5.41 12.75 -7.75
N GLY A 166 -4.53 12.98 -6.77
CA GLY A 166 -4.14 11.99 -5.77
C GLY A 166 -4.95 12.12 -4.47
N TRP A 167 -5.13 11.00 -3.76
CA TRP A 167 -5.71 10.92 -2.42
C TRP A 167 -4.64 10.42 -1.45
N PRO A 168 -4.05 11.30 -0.61
CA PRO A 168 -2.93 10.95 0.25
C PRO A 168 -3.39 10.25 1.52
N LYS A 169 -2.55 9.35 2.03
CA LYS A 169 -2.72 8.73 3.34
C LYS A 169 -1.38 8.44 3.99
N THR A 170 -1.30 8.54 5.31
CA THR A 170 -0.14 7.99 6.02
C THR A 170 -0.10 6.48 5.79
N SER A 171 1.09 5.89 5.74
CA SER A 171 1.21 4.43 5.72
C SER A 171 0.85 3.81 7.08
N GLY A 172 0.88 4.59 8.17
CA GLY A 172 0.92 4.09 9.56
C GLY A 172 2.31 3.52 9.95
N GLY A 173 3.32 3.75 9.10
CA GLY A 173 4.74 3.55 9.38
C GLY A 173 5.47 4.89 9.21
N ARG A 174 6.54 4.89 8.42
CA ARG A 174 7.34 6.11 8.16
C ARG A 174 6.94 6.85 6.88
N GLY A 175 6.34 6.15 5.92
CA GLY A 175 6.06 6.70 4.59
C GLY A 175 4.64 7.19 4.39
N LEU A 176 4.39 7.69 3.19
CA LEU A 176 3.12 8.25 2.72
C LEU A 176 2.72 7.55 1.41
N HIS A 177 1.45 7.20 1.26
CA HIS A 177 0.92 6.67 0.00
C HIS A 177 -0.01 7.69 -0.65
N VAL A 178 0.06 7.82 -1.97
CA VAL A 178 -0.89 8.61 -2.76
C VAL A 178 -1.58 7.70 -3.77
N PHE A 179 -2.90 7.59 -3.68
CA PHE A 179 -3.70 6.78 -4.60
C PHE A 179 -4.35 7.67 -5.66
N VAL A 180 -4.31 7.23 -6.91
CA VAL A 180 -4.95 7.89 -8.05
C VAL A 180 -5.94 6.91 -8.67
N PRO A 181 -7.25 7.19 -8.65
CA PRO A 181 -8.24 6.31 -9.27
C PRO A 181 -8.17 6.43 -10.80
N ILE A 182 -8.05 5.31 -11.50
CA ILE A 182 -7.82 5.25 -12.95
C ILE A 182 -8.90 4.42 -13.65
N GLU A 183 -9.11 4.68 -14.94
CA GLU A 183 -9.96 3.80 -15.76
C GLU A 183 -9.39 2.36 -15.78
N PRO A 184 -10.20 1.30 -15.57
CA PRO A 184 -9.72 -0.08 -15.53
C PRO A 184 -9.52 -0.64 -16.95
N ARG A 185 -8.66 -0.01 -17.75
CA ARG A 185 -8.35 -0.43 -19.13
C ARG A 185 -6.87 -0.79 -19.35
N TRP A 186 -5.99 -0.46 -18.41
CA TRP A 186 -4.57 -0.79 -18.47
C TRP A 186 -4.25 -2.06 -17.69
N THR A 187 -3.24 -2.80 -18.14
CA THR A 187 -2.70 -3.95 -17.41
C THR A 187 -1.78 -3.52 -16.26
N PHE A 188 -1.51 -4.41 -15.31
CA PHE A 188 -0.50 -4.18 -14.26
C PHE A 188 0.86 -3.68 -14.81
N THR A 189 1.31 -4.19 -15.95
CA THR A 189 2.59 -3.77 -16.55
C THR A 189 2.54 -2.34 -17.06
N GLN A 190 1.41 -1.91 -17.63
CA GLN A 190 1.21 -0.52 -18.07
C GLN A 190 1.08 0.44 -16.87
N VAL A 191 0.30 0.08 -15.84
CA VAL A 191 0.17 0.89 -14.63
C VAL A 191 1.53 1.03 -13.92
N ARG A 192 2.33 -0.04 -13.87
CA ARG A 192 3.71 0.02 -13.36
C ARG A 192 4.62 0.91 -14.21
N ARG A 193 4.50 0.90 -15.55
CA ARG A 193 5.25 1.84 -16.42
C ARG A 193 4.88 3.29 -16.10
N ALA A 194 3.61 3.59 -15.84
CA ALA A 194 3.19 4.92 -15.42
C ALA A 194 3.80 5.31 -14.06
N ALA A 195 3.83 4.41 -13.08
CA ALA A 195 4.50 4.64 -11.79
C ALA A 195 6.01 4.92 -11.94
N ILE A 196 6.69 4.21 -12.85
CA ILE A 196 8.10 4.46 -13.18
C ILE A 196 8.29 5.86 -13.78
N ALA A 197 7.42 6.27 -14.71
CA ALA A 197 7.48 7.60 -15.32
C ALA A 197 7.29 8.71 -14.27
N VAL A 198 6.32 8.56 -13.37
CA VAL A 198 6.15 9.44 -12.20
C VAL A 198 7.45 9.49 -11.39
N GLY A 199 8.00 8.33 -11.04
CA GLY A 199 9.20 8.26 -10.22
C GLY A 199 10.43 8.91 -10.87
N ARG A 200 10.60 8.77 -12.20
CA ARG A 200 11.66 9.44 -12.96
C ARG A 200 11.50 10.94 -12.98
N GLU A 201 10.28 11.40 -13.19
CA GLU A 201 10.00 12.83 -13.20
C GLU A 201 10.27 13.45 -11.82
N MET A 202 9.85 12.77 -10.77
CA MET A 202 10.18 13.15 -9.40
C MET A 202 11.69 13.17 -9.13
N GLU A 203 12.44 12.15 -9.56
CA GLU A 203 13.91 12.11 -9.42
C GLU A 203 14.60 13.23 -10.24
N ARG A 204 14.04 13.62 -11.40
CA ARG A 204 14.55 14.76 -12.18
C ARG A 204 14.35 16.10 -11.47
N ARG A 205 13.20 16.30 -10.82
CA ARG A 205 12.86 17.55 -10.12
C ARG A 205 13.50 17.67 -8.75
N MET A 206 13.68 16.54 -8.07
CA MET A 206 14.21 16.45 -6.71
C MET A 206 15.38 15.45 -6.61
N PRO A 207 16.48 15.60 -7.38
CA PRO A 207 17.53 14.58 -7.49
C PRO A 207 18.31 14.36 -6.19
N GLU A 208 18.26 15.32 -5.27
CA GLU A 208 18.90 15.23 -3.95
C GLU A 208 17.98 14.60 -2.90
N GLN A 209 16.65 14.60 -3.11
CA GLN A 209 15.66 14.17 -2.12
C GLN A 209 14.88 12.92 -2.53
N VAL A 210 14.82 12.59 -3.83
CA VAL A 210 14.04 11.46 -4.35
C VAL A 210 14.93 10.53 -5.18
N THR A 211 14.65 9.24 -5.10
CA THR A 211 15.27 8.26 -5.98
C THR A 211 14.33 7.13 -6.40
N ILE A 212 14.61 6.56 -7.56
CA ILE A 212 13.99 5.32 -8.07
C ILE A 212 15.04 4.21 -8.27
N LYS A 213 16.24 4.38 -7.72
CA LYS A 213 17.28 3.36 -7.80
C LYS A 213 16.88 2.13 -7.01
N TRP A 214 16.92 0.99 -7.69
CA TRP A 214 16.45 -0.27 -7.14
C TRP A 214 17.35 -0.78 -6.01
N TRP A 215 18.68 -0.68 -6.17
CA TRP A 215 19.66 -1.11 -5.19
C TRP A 215 19.68 -0.20 -3.97
N LYS A 216 19.49 -0.77 -2.77
CA LYS A 216 19.45 0.00 -1.51
C LYS A 216 20.71 0.80 -1.28
N GLU A 217 21.86 0.24 -1.64
CA GLU A 217 23.17 0.88 -1.53
C GLU A 217 23.34 2.14 -2.40
N GLU A 218 22.50 2.32 -3.43
CA GLU A 218 22.57 3.48 -4.33
C GLU A 218 21.55 4.58 -3.99
N ARG A 219 20.63 4.33 -3.06
CA ARG A 219 19.54 5.26 -2.71
C ARG A 219 20.03 6.48 -1.94
N GLY A 220 20.98 6.27 -1.02
CA GLY A 220 21.41 7.29 -0.07
C GLY A 220 20.28 7.74 0.86
N GLU A 221 20.40 8.95 1.40
CA GLU A 221 19.41 9.59 2.28
C GLU A 221 18.34 10.30 1.43
N ARG A 222 17.50 9.51 0.75
CA ARG A 222 16.44 10.00 -0.15
C ARG A 222 15.13 9.26 0.10
N ILE A 223 14.02 9.85 -0.31
CA ILE A 223 12.75 9.16 -0.48
C ILE A 223 12.83 8.23 -1.68
N PHE A 224 12.58 6.94 -1.45
CA PHE A 224 12.46 5.96 -2.52
C PHE A 224 11.01 5.92 -3.01
N ILE A 225 10.81 6.13 -4.31
CA ILE A 225 9.50 5.87 -4.94
C ILE A 225 9.46 4.40 -5.31
N ASP A 226 8.75 3.58 -4.52
CA ASP A 226 8.67 2.14 -4.76
C ASP A 226 7.68 1.81 -5.88
N TYR A 227 8.12 2.01 -7.13
CA TYR A 227 7.36 1.69 -8.33
C TYR A 227 6.94 0.20 -8.40
N ASN A 228 7.65 -0.70 -7.71
CA ASN A 228 7.32 -2.11 -7.70
C ASN A 228 6.10 -2.42 -6.84
N GLN A 229 5.61 -1.51 -6.00
CA GLN A 229 4.33 -1.66 -5.28
C GLN A 229 3.12 -1.72 -6.23
N THR A 230 3.30 -1.27 -7.46
CA THR A 230 2.31 -1.38 -8.56
C THR A 230 2.30 -2.75 -9.23
N ALA A 231 3.30 -3.60 -8.95
CA ALA A 231 3.33 -4.94 -9.50
C ALA A 231 2.20 -5.81 -8.91
N ARG A 232 1.85 -6.87 -9.63
CA ARG A 232 0.86 -7.85 -9.19
C ARG A 232 1.31 -8.51 -7.89
N ASP A 233 0.39 -8.82 -6.96
CA ASP A 233 0.70 -9.52 -5.70
C ASP A 233 1.63 -8.76 -4.73
N ARG A 234 1.47 -7.44 -4.64
CA ARG A 234 2.17 -6.58 -3.67
C ARG A 234 1.22 -6.09 -2.59
N THR A 235 1.69 -6.14 -1.35
CA THR A 235 0.91 -5.76 -0.17
C THR A 235 1.04 -4.28 0.09
N ILE A 236 -0.08 -3.57 0.08
CA ILE A 236 -0.20 -2.18 0.51
C ILE A 236 -1.38 -2.12 1.49
N ALA A 237 -1.12 -1.63 2.71
CA ALA A 237 -2.18 -1.46 3.70
C ALA A 237 -3.26 -0.51 3.15
N SER A 238 -4.52 -0.94 3.24
CA SER A 238 -5.68 -0.10 2.91
C SER A 238 -5.78 1.12 3.81
N ALA A 239 -6.49 2.15 3.32
CA ALA A 239 -7.01 3.22 4.17
C ALA A 239 -7.77 2.63 5.37
N TYR A 240 -7.57 3.22 6.55
CA TYR A 240 -8.15 2.80 7.82
C TYR A 240 -7.69 1.44 8.37
N SER A 241 -6.77 0.72 7.71
CA SER A 241 -6.17 -0.47 8.33
C SER A 241 -5.29 -0.09 9.52
N VAL A 242 -5.44 -0.83 10.61
CA VAL A 242 -4.49 -0.82 11.73
C VAL A 242 -3.19 -1.48 11.29
N ARG A 243 -2.04 -0.97 11.71
CA ARG A 243 -0.73 -1.56 11.45
C ARG A 243 -0.24 -2.33 12.68
N PRO A 244 0.50 -3.44 12.50
CA PRO A 244 1.01 -4.25 13.61
C PRO A 244 2.26 -3.60 14.24
N ARG A 245 2.08 -2.41 14.83
CA ARG A 245 3.12 -1.68 15.56
C ARG A 245 2.65 -1.44 16.99
N PRO A 246 3.56 -1.22 17.95
CA PRO A 246 3.21 -1.20 19.37
C PRO A 246 2.08 -0.22 19.77
N HIS A 247 2.00 0.93 19.11
CA HIS A 247 0.97 1.95 19.38
C HIS A 247 -0.32 1.81 18.55
N ALA A 248 -0.49 0.71 17.81
CA ALA A 248 -1.64 0.46 16.93
C ALA A 248 -1.96 1.59 15.93
N PRO A 249 -0.96 2.10 15.16
CA PRO A 249 -1.22 3.19 14.21
C PRO A 249 -2.16 2.75 13.11
N VAL A 250 -2.81 3.74 12.51
CA VAL A 250 -3.71 3.58 11.38
C VAL A 250 -3.03 4.09 10.11
N SER A 251 -3.22 3.39 8.98
CA SER A 251 -2.97 4.01 7.67
C SER A 251 -4.06 5.03 7.39
N ALA A 252 -3.82 6.28 7.79
CA ALA A 252 -4.82 7.32 7.93
C ALA A 252 -5.01 8.11 6.62
N PRO A 253 -6.21 8.11 6.02
CA PRO A 253 -6.56 9.03 4.95
C PRO A 253 -6.43 10.49 5.39
N LEU A 254 -5.86 11.31 4.52
CA LEU A 254 -5.67 12.74 4.73
C LEU A 254 -6.31 13.52 3.59
N ARG A 255 -6.76 14.73 3.90
CA ARG A 255 -6.94 15.80 2.92
C ARG A 255 -5.57 16.39 2.59
N TRP A 256 -5.43 17.00 1.41
CA TRP A 256 -4.14 17.59 1.01
C TRP A 256 -3.70 18.73 1.92
N GLU A 257 -4.65 19.47 2.48
CA GLU A 257 -4.40 20.58 3.40
C GLU A 257 -3.78 20.10 4.72
N GLU A 258 -3.99 18.83 5.08
CA GLU A 258 -3.50 18.23 6.32
C GLU A 258 -2.11 17.58 6.15
N VAL A 259 -1.64 17.35 4.91
CA VAL A 259 -0.42 16.56 4.65
C VAL A 259 0.82 17.16 5.31
N GLY A 260 0.92 18.49 5.36
CA GLY A 260 2.05 19.19 5.98
C GLY A 260 2.02 19.28 7.51
N GLU A 261 0.88 18.97 8.13
CA GLU A 261 0.65 19.14 9.57
C GLU A 261 0.47 17.79 10.29
N ALA A 262 0.05 16.76 9.56
CA ALA A 262 -0.25 15.45 10.10
C ALA A 262 1.03 14.62 10.29
N HIS A 263 1.17 13.97 11.44
CA HIS A 263 2.20 12.95 11.66
C HIS A 263 1.57 11.56 11.80
N PRO A 264 2.23 10.48 11.36
CA PRO A 264 1.67 9.12 11.47
C PRO A 264 1.26 8.71 12.89
N HIS A 265 1.94 9.24 13.91
CA HIS A 265 1.67 8.96 15.32
C HIS A 265 0.39 9.63 15.86
N ASP A 266 -0.19 10.59 15.13
CA ASP A 266 -1.45 11.24 15.52
C ASP A 266 -2.65 10.31 15.33
N PHE A 267 -2.48 9.23 14.55
CA PHE A 267 -3.54 8.33 14.14
C PHE A 267 -3.32 6.92 14.67
N ASP A 268 -4.08 6.57 15.70
CA ASP A 268 -4.18 5.22 16.22
C ASP A 268 -5.66 4.78 16.35
N ILE A 269 -5.88 3.57 16.84
CA ILE A 269 -7.24 3.04 17.01
C ILE A 269 -8.09 3.79 18.03
N ALA A 270 -7.48 4.62 18.89
CA ALA A 270 -8.18 5.45 19.87
C ALA A 270 -8.50 6.85 19.34
N THR A 271 -7.61 7.45 18.53
CA THR A 271 -7.82 8.82 18.01
C THR A 271 -8.67 8.87 16.74
N MET A 272 -8.50 7.88 15.84
CA MET A 272 -9.17 7.85 14.54
C MET A 272 -10.71 7.77 14.61
N PRO A 273 -11.36 7.05 15.56
CA PRO A 273 -12.81 7.04 15.66
C PRO A 273 -13.45 8.43 15.85
N ALA A 274 -12.87 9.27 16.70
CA ALA A 274 -13.36 10.63 16.92
C ALA A 274 -13.23 11.47 15.65
N ARG A 275 -12.06 11.40 15.01
CA ARG A 275 -11.80 12.05 13.72
C ARG A 275 -12.79 11.61 12.63
N PHE A 276 -13.08 10.31 12.55
CA PHE A 276 -14.01 9.77 11.55
C PHE A 276 -15.45 10.20 11.82
N ALA A 277 -15.87 10.26 13.09
CA ALA A 277 -17.19 10.76 13.45
C ALA A 277 -17.38 12.24 13.08
N GLU A 278 -16.32 13.05 13.19
CA GLU A 278 -16.35 14.47 12.85
C GLU A 278 -16.29 14.71 11.33
N LEU A 279 -15.33 14.08 10.64
CA LEU A 279 -14.99 14.42 9.26
C LEU A 279 -15.48 13.41 8.22
N GLY A 280 -15.97 12.24 8.65
CA GLY A 280 -16.34 11.13 7.78
C GLY A 280 -15.14 10.51 7.07
N ASP A 281 -15.40 9.84 5.94
CA ASP A 281 -14.35 9.39 5.04
C ASP A 281 -13.86 10.56 4.18
N VAL A 282 -12.66 11.08 4.48
CA VAL A 282 -12.06 12.18 3.71
C VAL A 282 -11.65 11.78 2.29
N HIS A 283 -11.74 10.49 1.94
CA HIS A 283 -11.56 9.94 0.59
C HIS A 283 -12.88 9.44 -0.03
N ALA A 284 -14.04 9.82 0.53
CA ALA A 284 -15.35 9.34 0.07
C ALA A 284 -15.59 9.56 -1.44
N ASP A 285 -15.10 10.67 -1.99
CA ASP A 285 -15.27 11.06 -3.39
C ASP A 285 -14.27 10.39 -4.35
N MET A 286 -13.29 9.62 -3.85
CA MET A 286 -12.24 9.02 -4.69
C MET A 286 -12.85 8.13 -5.78
N ASP A 287 -13.90 7.39 -5.45
CA ASP A 287 -14.53 6.45 -6.39
C ASP A 287 -15.36 7.14 -7.49
N ASP A 288 -15.65 8.44 -7.34
CA ASP A 288 -16.40 9.23 -8.33
C ASP A 288 -15.49 9.78 -9.44
N HIS A 289 -14.17 9.62 -9.31
CA HIS A 289 -13.18 10.12 -10.26
C HIS A 289 -12.48 8.95 -10.95
N ARG A 290 -12.26 9.04 -12.27
CA ARG A 290 -11.46 8.06 -13.01
C ARG A 290 -10.60 8.83 -14.01
N TYR A 291 -9.29 8.72 -13.85
CA TYR A 291 -8.35 9.43 -14.71
C TYR A 291 -7.73 8.52 -15.77
N SER A 292 -7.28 9.15 -16.86
CA SER A 292 -6.49 8.45 -17.87
C SER A 292 -5.00 8.46 -17.57
N LEU A 293 -4.33 7.32 -17.77
CA LEU A 293 -2.86 7.21 -17.66
C LEU A 293 -2.13 7.60 -18.96
N ASP A 294 -2.83 8.00 -20.01
CA ASP A 294 -2.22 8.22 -21.33
C ASP A 294 -1.05 9.21 -21.31
N ALA A 295 -1.17 10.31 -20.55
CA ALA A 295 -0.10 11.31 -20.42
C ALA A 295 1.17 10.74 -19.75
N LEU A 296 1.02 9.96 -18.68
CA LEU A 296 2.13 9.28 -18.01
C LEU A 296 2.74 8.18 -18.86
N LEU A 297 1.92 7.47 -19.64
CA LEU A 297 2.41 6.46 -20.57
C LEU A 297 3.15 7.07 -21.76
N GLU A 298 2.73 8.25 -22.23
CA GLU A 298 3.49 8.99 -23.25
C GLU A 298 4.81 9.52 -22.67
N LEU A 299 4.82 9.99 -21.42
CA LEU A 299 6.07 10.32 -20.73
C LEU A 299 7.01 9.10 -20.66
N ALA A 300 6.48 7.92 -20.32
CA ALA A 300 7.25 6.68 -20.33
C ALA A 300 7.81 6.32 -21.72
N ASN A 301 7.01 6.50 -22.78
CA ASN A 301 7.45 6.26 -24.16
C ASN A 301 8.53 7.26 -24.60
N LYS A 302 8.41 8.52 -24.17
CA LYS A 302 9.41 9.56 -24.42
C LYS A 302 10.73 9.25 -23.72
N ASP A 303 10.69 8.84 -22.45
CA ASP A 303 11.87 8.38 -21.70
C ASP A 303 12.60 7.23 -22.43
N GLU A 304 11.85 6.28 -22.96
CA GLU A 304 12.40 5.14 -23.70
C GLU A 304 13.02 5.57 -25.04
N ARG A 305 12.30 6.37 -25.84
CA ARG A 305 12.75 6.83 -27.16
C ARG A 305 13.92 7.80 -27.11
N ASP A 306 13.85 8.80 -26.25
CA ASP A 306 14.73 9.96 -26.30
C ASP A 306 15.94 9.80 -25.35
N HIS A 307 15.81 8.95 -24.32
CA HIS A 307 16.84 8.75 -23.29
C HIS A 307 17.27 7.30 -23.11
N GLY A 308 16.67 6.35 -23.84
CA GLY A 308 16.97 4.92 -23.69
C GLY A 308 16.55 4.35 -22.33
N LEU A 309 15.68 5.06 -21.61
CA LEU A 309 15.24 4.69 -20.26
C LEU A 309 13.99 3.79 -20.37
N GLY A 310 14.22 2.48 -20.55
CA GLY A 310 13.17 1.46 -20.65
C GLY A 310 12.57 1.03 -19.29
N ASP A 311 12.24 -0.24 -19.15
CA ASP A 311 11.71 -0.79 -17.88
C ASP A 311 12.76 -0.77 -16.74
N LEU A 312 12.31 -0.85 -15.49
CA LEU A 312 13.16 -1.01 -14.31
C LEU A 312 13.07 -2.43 -13.73
N PRO A 313 14.06 -2.88 -12.94
CA PRO A 313 14.03 -4.23 -12.37
C PRO A 313 12.82 -4.49 -11.47
N TYR A 314 12.28 -5.70 -11.58
CA TYR A 314 11.38 -6.25 -10.57
C TYR A 314 12.19 -6.74 -9.35
N PRO A 315 11.56 -6.95 -8.18
CA PRO A 315 12.24 -7.58 -7.04
C PRO A 315 12.86 -8.94 -7.43
N PRO A 316 14.01 -9.36 -6.87
CA PRO A 316 14.73 -10.57 -7.32
C PRO A 316 13.90 -11.84 -7.20
N GLU A 317 13.11 -11.93 -6.13
CA GLU A 317 12.22 -13.04 -5.81
C GLU A 317 10.90 -13.01 -6.61
N TYR A 318 10.66 -11.99 -7.42
CA TYR A 318 9.39 -11.78 -8.10
C TYR A 318 9.24 -12.73 -9.31
N PRO A 319 8.28 -13.67 -9.32
CA PRO A 319 8.12 -14.62 -10.42
C PRO A 319 7.73 -13.93 -11.74
N LYS A 320 8.08 -14.56 -12.88
CA LYS A 320 7.68 -14.10 -14.21
C LYS A 320 6.34 -14.70 -14.63
N MET A 321 5.41 -13.88 -15.11
CA MET A 321 4.13 -14.39 -15.64
C MET A 321 4.28 -14.97 -17.06
N PRO A 322 3.48 -15.99 -17.43
CA PRO A 322 3.37 -16.43 -18.82
C PRO A 322 3.00 -15.26 -19.75
N GLY A 323 3.71 -15.12 -20.87
CA GLY A 323 3.47 -14.04 -21.84
C GLY A 323 4.03 -12.67 -21.47
N GLU A 324 4.68 -12.53 -20.30
CA GLU A 324 5.29 -11.26 -19.89
C GLU A 324 6.52 -10.91 -20.77
N PRO A 325 6.70 -9.61 -21.15
CA PRO A 325 7.90 -9.13 -21.84
C PRO A 325 9.21 -9.46 -21.13
N LYS A 326 10.34 -9.27 -21.82
CA LYS A 326 11.67 -9.47 -21.23
C LYS A 326 11.93 -8.39 -20.17
N ARG A 327 12.19 -8.80 -18.93
CA ARG A 327 12.53 -7.89 -17.83
C ARG A 327 13.96 -7.37 -17.94
N VAL A 328 14.17 -6.15 -17.45
CA VAL A 328 15.51 -5.61 -17.21
C VAL A 328 16.12 -6.34 -16.01
N GLN A 329 17.33 -6.88 -16.21
CA GLN A 329 18.09 -7.52 -15.13
C GLN A 329 18.76 -6.45 -14.27
N PRO A 330 18.80 -6.61 -12.94
CA PRO A 330 19.56 -5.71 -12.09
C PRO A 330 21.06 -5.78 -12.45
N SER A 331 21.62 -4.71 -13.03
CA SER A 331 23.07 -4.56 -13.12
C SER A 331 23.56 -3.78 -11.90
N ARG A 332 24.48 -4.34 -11.11
CA ARG A 332 25.22 -3.57 -10.10
C ARG A 332 26.30 -2.75 -10.79
N ALA A 333 26.50 -1.51 -10.36
CA ALA A 333 27.77 -0.85 -10.63
C ALA A 333 28.90 -1.69 -10.00
N ARG A 334 29.93 -2.03 -10.79
CA ARG A 334 31.12 -2.70 -10.25
C ARG A 334 31.71 -1.79 -9.17
N ARG A 335 31.99 -2.34 -7.98
CA ARG A 335 32.90 -1.68 -7.04
C ARG A 335 34.19 -1.38 -7.82
N ALA A 336 34.65 -0.13 -7.77
CA ALA A 336 35.98 0.19 -8.25
C ALA A 336 36.96 -0.68 -7.44
N ASP A 337 37.61 -1.62 -8.11
CA ASP A 337 38.72 -2.36 -7.52
C ASP A 337 39.76 -1.32 -7.10
N PRO A 338 40.21 -1.29 -5.83
CA PRO A 338 41.43 -0.56 -5.52
C PRO A 338 42.52 -1.26 -6.34
N GLY A 339 43.01 -0.56 -7.37
CA GLY A 339 44.09 -1.07 -8.21
C GLY A 339 45.26 -1.57 -7.36
N PRO A 340 46.05 -2.52 -7.87
CA PRO A 340 47.16 -3.09 -7.10
C PRO A 340 48.10 -1.97 -6.63
N PRO A 341 48.66 -2.09 -5.41
CA PRO A 341 49.59 -1.09 -4.91
C PRO A 341 50.80 -1.00 -5.84
N ASP A 342 51.18 0.24 -6.18
CA ASP A 342 52.40 0.53 -6.93
C ASP A 342 53.60 -0.09 -6.22
N GLU A 343 54.24 -1.06 -6.86
CA GLU A 343 55.62 -1.45 -6.55
C GLU A 343 56.54 -0.30 -6.98
N ALA A 344 56.82 0.61 -6.05
CA ALA A 344 57.89 1.56 -6.19
C ALA A 344 59.24 0.83 -6.15
N ALA A 345 59.87 0.72 -7.31
CA ALA A 345 61.27 0.37 -7.45
C ALA A 345 62.18 1.42 -6.79
N GLY A 346 63.22 0.95 -6.10
CA GLY A 346 64.49 1.68 -6.00
C GLY A 346 64.98 1.96 -4.57
N SER A 347 65.84 1.08 -4.05
CA SER A 347 67.31 1.31 -4.01
C SER A 347 68.04 0.04 -3.60
#